data_AF-A0A6J7G0G8-F1
#
_entry.id   AF-A0A6J7G0G8-F1
#
_cell.length_a   1.000
_cell.length_b   1.000
_cell.length_c   1.000
_cell.angle_alpha   90.00
_cell.angle_beta   90.00
_cell.angle_gamma   90.00
#
_symmetry.space_group_name_H-M   'P 1'
#
loop_
_entity.id
_entity.type
_entity.pdbx_description
1 polymer ?
#
loop_
_entity_poly.entity_id
_entity_poly.type
_entity_poly.pdbx_seq_one_letter_code
_entity_poly.pdbx_strand_id
1 'polypeptide(L)'
;MRGLSLFLLPSILFSDIKVSTLVFVIFYGLDWVATVPPTIMLCRQVLGPERGTVVYGWVFAAHQIGGGIAALGAAIVRENMGSYAAAFYASGIMCVITSYFVLQIKATKE
;
A
#
# COMPACT_ATOMS: atom_id res chain seq x y z
N MET A 1 9.25 1.76 -1.87
CA MET A 1 9.74 0.48 -2.43
C MET A 1 8.59 -0.47 -2.75
N ARG A 2 7.64 -0.68 -1.83
CA ARG A 2 6.40 -1.46 -2.04
C ARG A 2 5.64 -1.26 -3.36
N GLY A 3 5.33 -0.02 -3.72
CA GLY A 3 4.54 0.28 -4.93
C GLY A 3 5.26 -0.14 -6.21
N LEU A 4 6.59 0.03 -6.26
CA LEU A 4 7.40 -0.34 -7.41
C LEU A 4 7.50 -1.86 -7.56
N SER A 5 7.54 -2.61 -6.46
CA SER A 5 7.64 -4.07 -6.51
C SER A 5 6.35 -4.72 -7.03
N LEU A 6 5.18 -4.06 -6.93
CA LEU A 6 3.93 -4.54 -7.53
C LEU A 6 3.98 -4.64 -9.05
N PHE A 7 4.78 -3.80 -9.73
CA PHE A 7 4.97 -3.92 -11.18
C PHE A 7 5.75 -5.17 -11.58
N LEU A 8 6.60 -5.69 -10.70
CA LEU A 8 7.36 -6.92 -10.95
C LEU A 8 6.52 -8.17 -10.71
N LEU A 9 5.49 -8.08 -9.87
CA LEU A 9 4.73 -9.23 -9.39
C LEU A 9 4.11 -10.08 -10.51
N PRO A 10 3.51 -9.53 -11.58
CA PRO A 10 3.00 -10.33 -12.69
C PRO A 10 4.06 -11.20 -13.39
N SER A 11 5.33 -10.81 -13.33
CA SER A 11 6.43 -11.53 -14.00
C SER A 11 7.06 -12.61 -13.10
N ILE A 12 6.82 -12.55 -11.80
CA ILE A 12 7.48 -13.43 -10.79
C ILE A 12 6.48 -14.24 -9.96
N LEU A 13 5.19 -14.09 -10.22
CA LEU A 13 4.11 -14.86 -9.59
C LEU A 13 3.80 -16.08 -10.45
N PHE A 14 4.39 -17.21 -10.10
CA PHE A 14 4.24 -18.48 -10.80
C PHE A 14 3.26 -19.41 -10.08
N SER A 15 2.73 -20.40 -10.79
CA SER A 15 1.86 -21.44 -10.20
C SER A 15 2.59 -22.33 -9.20
N ASP A 16 3.92 -22.49 -9.38
CA ASP A 16 4.80 -23.21 -8.45
C ASP A 16 5.69 -22.24 -7.68
N ILE A 17 6.16 -22.65 -6.49
CA ILE A 17 7.08 -21.85 -5.69
C ILE A 17 8.43 -21.71 -6.42
N LYS A 18 8.83 -20.47 -6.72
CA LYS A 18 10.16 -20.12 -7.21
C LYS A 18 10.89 -19.24 -6.20
N VAL A 19 12.22 -19.31 -6.20
CA VAL A 19 13.09 -18.48 -5.34
C VAL A 19 12.78 -16.98 -5.50
N SER A 20 12.53 -16.52 -6.72
CA SER A 20 12.15 -15.12 -6.99
C SER A 20 10.84 -14.71 -6.28
N THR A 21 9.85 -15.60 -6.25
CA THR A 21 8.58 -15.36 -5.54
C THR A 21 8.80 -15.33 -4.04
N LEU A 22 9.62 -16.22 -3.49
CA LEU A 22 9.98 -16.24 -2.07
C LEU A 22 10.70 -14.95 -1.65
N VAL A 23 11.70 -14.54 -2.42
CA VAL A 23 12.43 -13.28 -2.20
C VAL A 23 11.45 -12.11 -2.18
N PHE A 24 10.55 -12.02 -3.18
CA PHE A 24 9.53 -10.98 -3.21
C PHE A 24 8.65 -11.00 -1.96
N VAL A 25 8.11 -12.16 -1.56
CA VAL A 25 7.22 -12.28 -0.41
C VAL A 25 7.90 -11.83 0.88
N ILE A 26 9.17 -12.21 1.08
CA ILE A 26 9.94 -11.80 2.26
C ILE A 26 10.15 -10.28 2.27
N PHE A 27 10.68 -9.71 1.19
CA PHE A 27 10.93 -8.26 1.12
C PHE A 27 9.64 -7.45 1.21
N TYR A 28 8.60 -7.85 0.48
CA TYR A 28 7.30 -7.19 0.49
C TYR A 28 6.61 -7.31 1.85
N GLY A 29 6.70 -8.47 2.50
CA GLY A 29 6.12 -8.71 3.82
C GLY A 29 6.77 -7.87 4.91
N LEU A 30 8.09 -7.73 4.89
CA LEU A 30 8.82 -6.87 5.83
C LEU A 30 8.48 -5.37 5.61
N ASP A 31 8.43 -4.91 4.36
CA ASP A 31 8.06 -3.53 4.01
C ASP A 31 6.59 -3.21 4.36
N TRP A 32 5.71 -4.23 4.41
CA TRP A 32 4.30 -4.06 4.74
C TRP A 32 4.09 -3.60 6.20
N VAL A 33 4.73 -4.26 7.16
CA VAL A 33 4.58 -3.98 8.61
C VAL A 33 5.15 -2.60 8.97
N ALA A 34 6.18 -2.15 8.26
CA ALA A 34 6.93 -0.93 8.57
C ALA A 34 6.13 0.38 8.41
N THR A 35 4.95 0.34 7.78
CA THR A 35 4.19 1.56 7.42
C THR A 35 3.31 2.12 8.54
N VAL A 36 2.97 1.32 9.55
CA VAL A 36 2.04 1.73 10.62
C VAL A 36 2.67 2.77 11.57
N PRO A 37 3.85 2.53 12.19
CA PRO A 37 4.44 3.50 13.12
C PRO A 37 4.73 4.88 12.50
N PRO A 38 5.28 4.99 11.28
CA PRO A 38 5.50 6.29 10.64
C PRO A 38 4.19 7.06 10.38
N THR A 39 3.10 6.37 10.07
CA THR A 39 1.81 7.03 9.76
C THR A 39 1.20 7.68 11.00
N ILE A 40 1.21 6.99 12.14
CA ILE A 40 0.72 7.57 13.40
C ILE A 40 1.62 8.71 13.89
N MET A 41 2.95 8.59 13.71
CA MET A 41 3.89 9.66 14.01
C MET A 41 3.62 10.90 13.17
N LEU A 42 3.41 10.75 11.86
CA LEU A 42 3.10 11.86 10.96
C LEU A 42 1.79 12.56 11.35
N CYS A 43 0.74 11.80 11.68
CA CYS A 43 -0.53 12.37 12.16
C CYS A 43 -0.31 13.22 13.42
N ARG A 44 0.51 12.75 14.36
CA ARG A 44 0.83 13.49 15.59
C ARG A 44 1.69 14.73 15.33
N GLN A 45 2.66 14.64 14.43
CA GLN A 45 3.53 15.77 14.07
C GLN A 45 2.78 16.89 13.34
N VAL A 46 1.79 16.56 12.52
CA VAL A 46 1.05 17.57 11.72
C VAL A 46 -0.13 18.16 12.50
N LEU A 47 -0.85 17.34 13.28
CA LEU A 47 -2.12 17.73 13.92
C LEU A 47 -2.03 17.83 15.45
N GLY A 48 -0.84 17.65 16.01
CA GLY A 48 -0.58 17.64 17.45
C GLY A 48 -0.98 16.33 18.14
N PRO A 49 -0.53 16.12 19.38
CA PRO A 49 -0.76 14.89 20.13
C PRO A 49 -2.24 14.67 20.51
N GLU A 50 -3.02 15.75 20.65
CA GLU A 50 -4.44 15.69 21.04
C GLU A 50 -5.33 15.11 19.92
N ARG A 51 -5.10 15.54 18.67
CA ARG A 51 -5.93 15.14 17.52
C ARG A 51 -5.33 14.00 16.70
N GLY A 52 -4.00 13.82 16.78
CA GLY A 52 -3.28 12.85 15.94
C GLY A 52 -3.81 11.41 16.04
N THR A 53 -4.18 10.96 17.25
CA THR A 53 -4.73 9.60 17.46
C THR A 53 -6.11 9.43 16.81
N VAL A 54 -6.99 10.43 16.93
CA VAL A 54 -8.35 10.37 16.34
C VAL A 54 -8.26 10.37 14.81
N VAL A 55 -7.39 11.22 14.24
CA VAL A 55 -7.19 11.27 12.79
C VAL A 55 -6.56 9.98 12.28
N TYR A 56 -5.60 9.41 13.00
CA TYR A 56 -5.05 8.10 12.65
C TYR A 56 -6.14 7.01 12.62
N GLY A 57 -7.12 7.06 13.52
CA GLY A 57 -8.29 6.18 13.48
C GLY A 57 -9.08 6.27 12.17
N TRP A 58 -9.31 7.50 11.68
CA TRP A 58 -9.95 7.71 10.38
C TRP A 58 -9.08 7.28 9.19
N VAL A 59 -7.76 7.50 9.26
CA VAL A 59 -6.80 6.98 8.26
C VAL A 59 -6.88 5.45 8.20
N PHE A 60 -6.93 4.79 9.36
CA PHE A 60 -7.07 3.34 9.45
C PHE A 60 -8.41 2.86 8.88
N ALA A 61 -9.52 3.52 9.21
CA ALA A 61 -10.83 3.20 8.64
C ALA A 61 -10.84 3.32 7.10
N ALA A 62 -10.29 4.42 6.57
CA ALA A 62 -10.14 4.62 5.14
C ALA A 62 -9.25 3.54 4.50
N HIS A 63 -8.18 3.11 5.18
CA HIS A 63 -7.33 2.01 4.72
C HIS A 63 -8.11 0.70 4.59
N GLN A 64 -8.99 0.37 5.54
CA GLN A 64 -9.82 -0.83 5.47
C GLN A 64 -10.82 -0.78 4.31
N ILE A 65 -11.49 0.37 4.14
CA ILE A 65 -12.41 0.58 3.01
C ILE A 65 -11.66 0.45 1.68
N GLY A 66 -10.51 1.11 1.55
CA GLY A 66 -9.67 1.01 0.36
C GLY A 66 -9.17 -0.41 0.09
N GLY A 67 -8.81 -1.16 1.14
CA GLY A 67 -8.44 -2.57 1.05
C GLY A 67 -9.58 -3.44 0.53
N GLY A 68 -10.81 -3.22 1.02
CA GLY A 68 -12.01 -3.89 0.52
C GLY A 68 -12.29 -3.59 -0.95
N ILE A 69 -12.21 -2.31 -1.35
CA ILE A 69 -12.37 -1.87 -2.74
C ILE A 69 -11.30 -2.51 -3.63
N ALA A 70 -10.04 -2.53 -3.21
CA ALA A 70 -8.94 -3.12 -3.96
C ALA A 70 -9.09 -4.64 -4.12
N ALA A 71 -9.51 -5.35 -3.07
CA ALA A 71 -9.76 -6.78 -3.12
C ALA A 71 -10.91 -7.13 -4.07
N LEU A 72 -12.04 -6.42 -3.97
CA LEU A 72 -13.17 -6.61 -4.88
C LEU A 72 -12.79 -6.26 -6.32
N GLY A 73 -12.12 -5.12 -6.53
CA GLY A 73 -11.65 -4.70 -7.85
C GLY A 73 -10.69 -5.72 -8.48
N ALA A 74 -9.78 -6.28 -7.69
CA ALA A 74 -8.89 -7.35 -8.17
C ALA A 74 -9.65 -8.62 -8.56
N ALA A 75 -10.69 -9.00 -7.80
CA ALA A 75 -11.55 -10.14 -8.13
C ALA A 75 -12.29 -9.91 -9.46
N ILE A 76 -12.90 -8.74 -9.64
CA ILE A 76 -13.58 -8.37 -10.89
C ILE A 76 -12.59 -8.37 -12.08
N VAL A 77 -11.39 -7.81 -11.90
CA VAL A 77 -10.35 -7.82 -12.94
C VAL A 77 -9.96 -9.26 -13.31
N ARG A 78 -9.78 -10.14 -12.32
CA ARG A 78 -9.43 -11.54 -12.56
C ARG A 78 -10.53 -12.29 -13.31
N GLU A 79 -11.79 -12.08 -12.94
CA GLU A 79 -12.94 -12.72 -13.59
C GLU A 79 -13.05 -12.32 -15.07
N ASN A 80 -12.87 -11.04 -15.38
CA ASN A 80 -13.04 -10.52 -16.74
C ASN A 80 -11.79 -10.70 -17.63
N MET A 81 -10.59 -10.65 -17.07
CA MET A 81 -9.33 -10.65 -17.83
C MET A 81 -8.51 -11.94 -17.66
N GLY A 82 -8.93 -12.86 -16.80
CA GLY A 82 -8.23 -14.11 -16.52
C GLY A 82 -6.93 -13.97 -15.71
N SER A 83 -6.50 -12.75 -15.36
CA SER A 83 -5.26 -12.47 -14.64
C SER A 83 -5.39 -11.27 -13.70
N TYR A 84 -4.55 -11.22 -12.66
CA TYR A 84 -4.44 -10.08 -11.74
C TYR A 84 -3.48 -8.98 -12.20
N ALA A 85 -2.81 -9.15 -13.36
CA ALA A 85 -1.74 -8.25 -13.80
C ALA A 85 -2.17 -6.77 -13.83
N ALA A 86 -3.34 -6.48 -14.40
CA ALA A 86 -3.88 -5.12 -14.45
C ALA A 86 -4.16 -4.54 -13.05
N ALA A 87 -4.65 -5.36 -12.12
CA ALA A 87 -4.89 -4.93 -10.74
C ALA A 87 -3.58 -4.60 -10.00
N PHE A 88 -2.51 -5.37 -10.24
CA PHE A 88 -1.19 -5.09 -9.66
C PHE A 88 -0.58 -3.81 -10.24
N TYR A 89 -0.65 -3.60 -11.57
CA TYR A 89 -0.17 -2.36 -12.18
C TYR A 89 -0.96 -1.14 -11.69
N ALA A 90 -2.28 -1.21 -11.64
CA ALA A 90 -3.11 -0.13 -11.12
C ALA A 90 -2.76 0.20 -9.65
N SER A 91 -2.57 -0.82 -8.82
CA SER A 91 -2.15 -0.64 -7.43
C SER A 91 -0.76 0.00 -7.32
N GLY A 92 0.19 -0.42 -8.15
CA GLY A 92 1.52 0.17 -8.23
C GLY A 92 1.49 1.65 -8.61
N ILE A 93 0.70 2.02 -9.62
CA ILE A 93 0.50 3.41 -10.05
C ILE A 93 -0.10 4.23 -8.91
N MET A 94 -1.12 3.71 -8.24
CA MET A 94 -1.76 4.39 -7.11
C MET A 94 -0.76 4.61 -5.95
N CYS A 95 0.12 3.63 -5.68
CA CYS A 95 1.18 3.82 -4.69
C CYS A 95 2.16 4.95 -5.09
N VAL A 96 2.51 5.09 -6.36
CA VAL A 96 3.38 6.19 -6.83
C VAL A 96 2.70 7.54 -6.65
N ILE A 97 1.42 7.64 -7.03
CA ILE A 97 0.61 8.86 -6.83
C ILE A 97 0.50 9.22 -5.35
N THR A 98 0.20 8.24 -4.49
CA THR A 98 0.15 8.47 -3.04
C THR A 98 1.50 8.89 -2.47
N SER A 99 2.59 8.27 -2.92
CA SER A 99 3.95 8.65 -2.49
C SER A 99 4.23 10.11 -2.82
N TYR A 100 3.82 10.59 -3.99
CA TYR A 100 3.92 12.00 -4.36
C TYR A 100 3.15 12.90 -3.38
N PHE A 101 1.89 12.56 -3.04
CA PHE A 101 1.10 13.36 -2.09
C PHE A 101 1.70 13.36 -0.68
N VAL A 102 2.22 12.23 -0.20
CA VAL A 102 2.87 12.13 1.11
C VAL A 102 4.08 13.06 1.18
N LEU A 103 4.86 13.17 0.10
CA LEU A 103 6.01 14.09 0.03
C LEU A 103 5.61 15.58 0.07
N GLN A 104 4.35 15.92 -0.21
CA GLN A 104 3.84 17.29 -0.11
C GLN A 104 3.39 17.67 1.31
N ILE A 105 3.29 16.70 2.22
CA ILE A 105 2.87 16.96 3.60
C ILE A 105 3.99 17.70 4.33
N LYS A 106 3.73 18.96 4.69
CA LYS A 106 4.65 19.77 5.50
C LYS A 106 4.39 19.47 6.97
N ALA A 107 5.41 19.01 7.69
CA ALA A 107 5.37 18.98 9.15
C ALA A 107 5.43 20.42 9.66
N THR A 108 4.44 20.81 10.47
CA THR A 108 4.46 22.09 11.18
C THR A 108 5.60 22.01 12.19
N LYS A 109 6.62 22.86 12.06
CA LYS A 109 7.61 23.03 13.13
C LYS A 109 6.89 23.72 14.29
N GLU A 110 6.85 23.05 15.43
CA GLU A 110 6.66 23.74 16.72
C GLU A 110 7.84 24.69 16.98
#